data_AF-A0A7Y7LBL6-F1
#
_entry.id   AF-A0A7Y7LBL6-F1
#
_cell.length_a   1.000
_cell.length_b   1.000
_cell.length_c   1.000
_cell.angle_alpha   90.00
_cell.angle_beta   90.00
_cell.angle_gamma   90.00
#
_symmetry.space_group_name_H-M   'P 1'
#
loop_
_entity.id
_entity.type
_entity.pdbx_description
1 polymer ?
#
loop_
_entity_poly.entity_id
_entity_poly.type
_entity_poly.pdbx_seq_one_letter_code
_entity_poly.pdbx_strand_id
1 'polypeptide(L)'
;MVYLFNSGYRLGYQVNLLNTLFYPSGWINEYRYTYSDTEHYFDGTQLDTYLKLKNEKAVIIAVDRFYVAGYSYHPVREGILKGCYQDGNRLLFMVELGNYIYPKDNNNFTNELINNFPFRPKLTNGNPESTNDGFYAFAGKDIIGDSGKFIYGVEAWEKVTDQLASTHTYVAKQGDETVFARIEMDVSPAIQNSGTADQPIYKSYYKLVKGTTYTIDFSFKYPGQKGNATVETILKGKDSLRFDSNDRIELTTRSDYRIIKFTPKRYTDEKTENLGFVFSRITTSLPFNFNSPRINMDLKLEDGSYFWLQVVLTTLLWVICTLLVGLDYSKLKQQNLQQIIFAITYWKIAAAFLNAAILIWIFRLWGGKKPY
;
A
#
# COMPACT_ATOMS: atom_id res chain seq x y z
N MET A 1 -9.87 -0.40 18.46
CA MET A 1 -9.57 -1.10 17.20
C MET A 1 -10.76 -1.00 16.26
N VAL A 2 -10.56 -1.01 14.95
CA VAL A 2 -11.63 -1.03 13.94
C VAL A 2 -11.73 -2.40 13.27
N TYR A 3 -12.94 -2.91 13.10
CA TYR A 3 -13.23 -4.15 12.39
C TYR A 3 -13.90 -3.83 11.06
N LEU A 4 -13.31 -4.31 9.97
CA LEU A 4 -13.74 -4.06 8.59
C LEU A 4 -14.12 -5.39 7.93
N PHE A 5 -15.42 -5.64 7.78
CA PHE A 5 -15.96 -6.86 7.20
C PHE A 5 -16.10 -6.70 5.69
N ASN A 6 -15.84 -7.75 4.92
CA ASN A 6 -15.96 -7.75 3.47
C ASN A 6 -16.56 -9.08 3.02
N SER A 7 -17.77 -9.04 2.47
CA SER A 7 -18.38 -10.24 1.86
C SER A 7 -18.09 -10.27 0.38
N GLY A 8 -17.52 -11.37 -0.09
CA GLY A 8 -17.26 -11.60 -1.52
C GLY A 8 -18.52 -11.57 -2.39
N TYR A 9 -19.71 -11.80 -1.81
CA TYR A 9 -20.99 -11.73 -2.53
C TYR A 9 -21.30 -10.33 -3.07
N ARG A 10 -20.87 -9.27 -2.37
CA ARG A 10 -21.06 -7.89 -2.80
C ARG A 10 -19.85 -7.45 -3.62
N LEU A 11 -20.06 -7.12 -4.89
CA LEU A 11 -18.97 -6.78 -5.83
C LEU A 11 -17.98 -5.73 -5.26
N GLY A 12 -18.47 -4.67 -4.62
CA GLY A 12 -17.62 -3.64 -4.01
C GLY A 12 -16.72 -4.17 -2.88
N TYR A 13 -17.21 -5.12 -2.09
CA TYR A 13 -16.45 -5.71 -0.98
C TYR A 13 -15.56 -6.86 -1.45
N GLN A 14 -15.94 -7.52 -2.55
CA GLN A 14 -15.08 -8.46 -3.25
C GLN A 14 -13.79 -7.78 -3.72
N VAL A 15 -13.88 -6.58 -4.29
CA VAL A 15 -12.70 -5.78 -4.68
C VAL A 15 -11.84 -5.42 -3.46
N ASN A 16 -12.45 -4.98 -2.35
CA ASN A 16 -11.72 -4.72 -1.11
C ASN A 16 -10.94 -5.98 -0.65
N LEU A 17 -11.58 -7.14 -0.68
CA LEU A 17 -10.98 -8.41 -0.24
C LEU A 17 -9.83 -8.84 -1.15
N LEU A 18 -10.01 -8.79 -2.47
CA LEU A 18 -8.96 -9.11 -3.44
C LEU A 18 -7.77 -8.17 -3.32
N ASN A 19 -8.01 -6.87 -3.15
CA ASN A 19 -6.96 -5.88 -2.89
C ASN A 19 -6.21 -6.16 -1.58
N THR A 20 -6.93 -6.59 -0.53
CA THR A 20 -6.32 -6.94 0.78
C THR A 20 -5.37 -8.13 0.67
N LEU A 21 -5.73 -9.11 -0.17
CA LEU A 21 -4.94 -10.33 -0.44
C LEU A 21 -3.76 -10.08 -1.40
N PHE A 22 -3.87 -9.03 -2.22
CA PHE A 22 -2.90 -8.75 -3.27
C PHE A 22 -1.81 -7.78 -2.83
N TYR A 23 -2.18 -6.62 -2.28
CA TYR A 23 -1.23 -5.54 -2.05
C TYR A 23 -0.22 -5.86 -0.94
N PRO A 24 0.98 -5.25 -0.94
CA PRO A 24 2.01 -5.53 0.06
C PRO A 24 1.75 -4.87 1.41
N SER A 25 2.46 -5.34 2.43
CA SER A 25 2.47 -4.71 3.75
C SER A 25 3.01 -3.28 3.64
N GLY A 26 2.38 -2.31 4.31
CA GLY A 26 2.68 -0.87 4.17
C GLY A 26 1.88 -0.17 3.06
N TRP A 27 1.15 -0.91 2.22
CA TRP A 27 0.18 -0.33 1.29
C TRP A 27 -0.98 0.32 2.05
N ILE A 28 -1.36 1.53 1.69
CA ILE A 28 -2.57 2.15 2.22
C ILE A 28 -3.71 1.82 1.27
N ASN A 29 -4.63 0.97 1.71
CA ASN A 29 -5.82 0.61 0.94
C ASN A 29 -7.03 1.41 1.41
N GLU A 30 -7.87 1.82 0.46
CA GLU A 30 -9.16 2.44 0.70
C GLU A 30 -10.26 1.37 0.71
N TYR A 31 -10.93 1.22 1.85
CA TYR A 31 -12.09 0.35 2.01
C TYR A 31 -13.38 1.16 1.93
N ARG A 32 -14.22 0.83 0.96
CA ARG A 32 -15.45 1.57 0.67
C ARG A 32 -16.67 0.84 1.20
N TYR A 33 -17.42 1.50 2.07
CA TYR A 33 -18.67 0.99 2.63
C TYR A 33 -19.84 1.88 2.28
N THR A 34 -20.95 1.29 1.86
CA THR A 34 -22.19 2.03 1.59
C THR A 34 -22.84 2.45 2.90
N TYR A 35 -23.23 3.72 2.94
CA TYR A 35 -23.94 4.40 4.01
C TYR A 35 -25.39 4.66 3.56
N SER A 36 -26.35 4.36 4.43
CA SER A 36 -27.76 4.68 4.23
C SER A 36 -28.37 5.13 5.56
N ASP A 37 -29.12 6.23 5.54
CA ASP A 37 -29.83 6.75 6.71
C ASP A 37 -31.08 5.93 7.06
N THR A 38 -31.60 5.16 6.10
CA THR A 38 -32.88 4.43 6.22
C THR A 38 -32.72 2.94 6.54
N GLU A 39 -31.58 2.37 6.17
CA GLU A 39 -31.18 1.01 6.51
C GLU A 39 -29.98 1.16 7.42
N HIS A 40 -30.17 0.93 8.73
CA HIS A 40 -29.15 1.11 9.75
C HIS A 40 -27.86 0.34 9.42
N TYR A 41 -26.97 0.93 8.62
CA TYR A 41 -25.61 0.46 8.36
C TYR A 41 -24.56 1.35 9.02
N PHE A 42 -24.98 2.45 9.66
CA PHE A 42 -24.22 3.23 10.62
C PHE A 42 -25.10 4.30 11.30
N ASP A 43 -24.71 4.78 12.47
CA ASP A 43 -25.20 6.04 13.03
C ASP A 43 -24.13 7.12 12.77
N GLY A 44 -24.54 8.30 12.26
CA GLY A 44 -23.63 9.42 11.96
C GLY A 44 -22.79 9.89 13.15
N THR A 45 -23.17 9.52 14.38
CA THR A 45 -22.39 9.70 15.62
C THR A 45 -21.06 8.95 15.65
N GLN A 46 -20.82 8.00 14.74
CA GLN A 46 -19.61 7.18 14.77
C GLN A 46 -18.44 7.73 13.94
N LEU A 47 -18.62 8.66 12.99
CA LEU A 47 -17.48 9.21 12.22
C LEU A 47 -16.42 9.83 13.15
N ASP A 48 -16.86 10.64 14.12
CA ASP A 48 -16.01 11.19 15.16
C ASP A 48 -15.29 10.12 15.99
N THR A 49 -15.94 8.96 16.18
CA THR A 49 -15.32 7.82 16.85
C THR A 49 -14.17 7.25 16.01
N TYR A 50 -14.33 7.09 14.70
CA TYR A 50 -13.23 6.61 13.85
C TYR A 50 -12.11 7.63 13.66
N LEU A 51 -12.45 8.91 13.59
CA LEU A 51 -11.43 9.97 13.56
C LEU A 51 -10.54 9.93 14.81
N LYS A 52 -11.11 9.63 15.98
CA LYS A 52 -10.37 9.41 17.23
C LYS A 52 -9.54 8.13 17.23
N LEU A 53 -9.85 7.16 16.36
CA LEU A 53 -9.11 5.92 16.19
C LEU A 53 -8.01 6.03 15.11
N LYS A 54 -7.66 7.23 14.65
CA LYS A 54 -6.53 7.41 13.74
C LYS A 54 -5.25 6.87 14.37
N ASN A 55 -4.50 6.10 13.60
CA ASN A 55 -3.32 5.31 13.94
C ASN A 55 -3.56 4.13 14.89
N GLU A 56 -4.82 3.78 15.18
CA GLU A 56 -5.15 2.57 15.92
C GLU A 56 -5.19 1.33 15.02
N LYS A 57 -5.14 0.15 15.65
CA LYS A 57 -5.25 -1.13 14.94
C LYS A 57 -6.58 -1.24 14.18
N ALA A 58 -6.51 -1.86 13.01
CA ALA A 58 -7.64 -2.32 12.23
C ALA A 58 -7.48 -3.81 11.88
N VAL A 59 -8.59 -4.53 11.71
CA VAL A 59 -8.59 -5.88 11.14
C VAL A 59 -9.58 -5.96 10.00
N ILE A 60 -9.12 -6.58 8.92
CA ILE A 60 -9.93 -6.86 7.74
C ILE A 60 -10.37 -8.32 7.80
N ILE A 61 -11.68 -8.53 7.69
CA ILE A 61 -12.33 -9.82 7.88
C ILE A 61 -13.16 -10.13 6.64
N ALA A 62 -12.92 -11.29 6.03
CA ALA A 62 -13.80 -11.83 5.01
C ALA A 62 -15.01 -12.52 5.65
N VAL A 63 -16.18 -12.34 5.04
CA VAL A 63 -17.44 -12.93 5.50
C VAL A 63 -17.90 -13.97 4.49
N ASP A 64 -17.96 -15.22 4.95
CA ASP A 64 -18.69 -16.28 4.25
C ASP A 64 -20.14 -16.32 4.75
N ARG A 65 -21.06 -15.94 3.87
CA ARG A 65 -22.50 -15.82 4.16
C ARG A 65 -23.25 -17.14 3.95
N PHE A 66 -22.64 -18.06 3.21
CA PHE A 66 -23.25 -19.32 2.77
C PHE A 66 -22.69 -20.51 3.53
N TYR A 67 -21.95 -20.27 4.61
CA TYR A 67 -21.45 -21.33 5.47
C TYR A 67 -22.63 -22.10 6.09
N VAL A 68 -22.48 -23.42 6.25
CA VAL A 68 -23.57 -24.31 6.67
C VAL A 68 -24.17 -23.93 8.03
N ALA A 69 -23.35 -23.39 8.94
CA ALA A 69 -23.81 -22.89 10.24
C ALA A 69 -24.23 -21.40 10.22
N GLY A 70 -24.31 -20.77 9.06
CA GLY A 70 -24.67 -19.36 8.87
C GLY A 70 -23.47 -18.51 8.42
N TYR A 71 -23.10 -17.49 9.21
CA TYR A 71 -21.95 -16.63 8.91
C TYR A 71 -20.67 -17.21 9.50
N SER A 72 -19.63 -17.29 8.69
CA SER A 72 -18.26 -17.54 9.15
C SER A 72 -17.40 -16.33 8.87
N TYR A 73 -16.56 -15.96 9.85
CA TYR A 73 -15.67 -14.81 9.77
C TYR A 73 -14.24 -15.29 9.64
N HIS A 74 -13.57 -14.85 8.59
CA HIS A 74 -12.19 -15.21 8.29
C HIS A 74 -11.35 -13.94 8.35
N PRO A 75 -10.62 -13.68 9.45
CA PRO A 75 -9.73 -12.54 9.48
C PRO A 75 -8.64 -12.78 8.43
N VAL A 76 -8.32 -11.73 7.68
CA VAL A 76 -7.42 -11.79 6.53
C VAL A 76 -6.13 -11.10 6.86
N ARG A 77 -6.23 -9.89 7.41
CA ARG A 77 -5.08 -9.01 7.62
C ARG A 77 -5.30 -8.04 8.75
N GLU A 78 -4.24 -7.79 9.50
CA GLU A 78 -4.16 -6.64 10.39
C GLU A 78 -3.78 -5.38 9.61
N GLY A 79 -4.00 -4.22 10.21
CA GLY A 79 -3.55 -2.96 9.65
C GLY A 79 -3.63 -1.84 10.68
N ILE A 80 -3.32 -0.63 10.21
CA ILE A 80 -3.39 0.59 10.99
C ILE A 80 -4.34 1.54 10.28
N LEU A 81 -5.38 2.01 10.97
CA LEU A 81 -6.28 3.01 10.43
C LEU A 81 -5.53 4.33 10.28
N LYS A 82 -5.37 4.85 9.06
CA LYS A 82 -4.70 6.13 8.81
C LYS A 82 -5.69 7.29 8.68
N GLY A 83 -6.94 7.00 8.37
CA GLY A 83 -7.99 8.00 8.29
C GLY A 83 -9.34 7.39 7.91
N CYS A 84 -10.39 8.15 8.15
CA CYS A 84 -11.74 7.84 7.74
C CYS A 84 -12.40 9.12 7.26
N TYR A 85 -13.18 9.05 6.18
CA TYR A 85 -13.93 10.18 5.67
C TYR A 85 -15.21 9.72 4.97
N GLN A 86 -16.19 10.61 4.91
CA GLN A 86 -17.44 10.37 4.22
C GLN A 86 -17.39 11.03 2.83
N ASP A 87 -17.85 10.32 1.81
CA ASP A 87 -18.05 10.83 0.45
C ASP A 87 -19.46 10.44 -0.02
N GLY A 88 -20.38 11.41 0.05
CA GLY A 88 -21.80 11.19 -0.22
C GLY A 88 -22.40 10.10 0.68
N ASN A 89 -22.90 9.03 0.05
CA ASN A 89 -23.46 7.87 0.73
C ASN A 89 -22.43 6.75 0.96
N ARG A 90 -21.15 7.11 1.10
CA ARG A 90 -20.09 6.15 1.37
C ARG A 90 -19.24 6.60 2.55
N LEU A 91 -18.86 5.62 3.36
CA LEU A 91 -17.83 5.78 4.38
C LEU A 91 -16.58 5.06 3.91
N LEU A 92 -15.46 5.78 3.90
CA LEU A 92 -14.19 5.31 3.38
C LEU A 92 -13.19 5.21 4.53
N PHE A 93 -12.50 4.07 4.63
CA PHE A 93 -11.44 3.83 5.61
C PHE A 93 -10.12 3.66 4.88
N MET A 94 -9.13 4.47 5.23
CA MET A 94 -7.77 4.34 4.76
C MET A 94 -7.00 3.49 5.75
N VAL A 95 -6.63 2.27 5.38
CA VAL A 95 -5.90 1.35 6.25
C VAL A 95 -4.57 0.99 5.62
N GLU A 96 -3.50 1.24 6.37
CA GLU A 96 -2.17 0.72 6.03
C GLU A 96 -2.13 -0.76 6.40
N LEU A 97 -1.92 -1.62 5.40
CA LEU A 97 -1.95 -3.06 5.53
C LEU A 97 -0.73 -3.55 6.32
N GLY A 98 -0.97 -4.41 7.30
CA GLY A 98 0.06 -5.06 8.12
C GLY A 98 0.25 -6.53 7.72
N ASN A 99 0.43 -7.40 8.70
CA ASN A 99 0.61 -8.83 8.47
C ASN A 99 -0.71 -9.52 8.13
N TYR A 100 -0.64 -10.56 7.28
CA TYR A 100 -1.71 -11.54 7.18
C TYR A 100 -1.87 -12.27 8.50
N ILE A 101 -3.12 -12.58 8.83
CA ILE A 101 -3.49 -13.29 10.05
C ILE A 101 -4.54 -14.34 9.74
N TYR A 102 -4.51 -15.45 10.45
CA TYR A 102 -5.58 -16.44 10.42
C TYR A 102 -5.65 -17.20 11.75
N PRO A 103 -6.83 -17.49 12.29
CA PRO A 103 -6.95 -18.19 13.57
C PRO A 103 -6.54 -19.66 13.40
N LYS A 104 -5.90 -20.22 14.41
CA LYS A 104 -5.65 -21.68 14.48
C LYS A 104 -6.96 -22.47 14.58
N ASP A 105 -7.99 -21.86 15.19
CA ASP A 105 -9.36 -22.37 15.26
C ASP A 105 -10.35 -21.28 14.84
N ASN A 106 -10.83 -21.39 13.59
CA ASN A 106 -11.76 -20.41 13.01
C ASN A 106 -13.16 -20.44 13.64
N ASN A 107 -13.59 -21.60 14.15
CA ASN A 107 -14.89 -21.72 14.81
C ASN A 107 -14.88 -21.02 16.16
N ASN A 108 -13.81 -21.22 16.93
CA ASN A 108 -13.63 -20.52 18.20
C ASN A 108 -13.52 -19.00 17.98
N PHE A 109 -12.74 -18.55 16.98
CA PHE A 109 -12.67 -17.13 16.61
C PHE A 109 -14.05 -16.57 16.23
N THR A 110 -14.80 -17.28 15.40
CA THR A 110 -16.16 -16.89 14.99
C THR A 110 -17.06 -16.74 16.21
N ASN A 111 -17.05 -17.69 17.15
CA ASN A 111 -17.84 -17.61 18.38
C ASN A 111 -17.40 -16.45 19.29
N GLU A 112 -16.09 -16.21 19.42
CA GLU A 112 -15.54 -15.09 20.18
C GLU A 112 -15.99 -13.75 19.57
N LEU A 113 -15.94 -13.61 18.24
CA LEU A 113 -16.43 -12.42 17.55
C LEU A 113 -17.95 -12.24 17.74
N ILE A 114 -18.71 -13.33 17.67
CA ILE A 114 -20.16 -13.33 17.88
C ILE A 114 -20.54 -12.83 19.28
N ASN A 115 -19.86 -13.33 20.31
CA ASN A 115 -20.14 -13.00 21.70
C ASN A 115 -19.73 -11.58 22.07
N ASN A 116 -18.66 -11.08 21.44
CA ASN A 116 -18.12 -9.76 21.76
C ASN A 116 -18.76 -8.63 20.95
N PHE A 117 -19.33 -8.92 19.78
CA PHE A 117 -19.84 -7.90 18.85
C PHE A 117 -21.23 -8.27 18.30
N PRO A 118 -22.33 -7.90 18.99
CA PRO A 118 -23.69 -8.27 18.59
C PRO A 118 -24.18 -7.56 17.31
N PHE A 119 -23.50 -6.50 16.89
CA PHE A 119 -23.90 -5.58 15.82
C PHE A 119 -23.12 -5.80 14.49
N ARG A 120 -22.27 -6.83 14.44
CA ARG A 120 -21.57 -7.34 13.24
C ARG A 120 -22.53 -7.78 12.12
N PRO A 121 -22.02 -8.08 10.90
CA PRO A 121 -22.85 -8.64 9.86
C PRO A 121 -23.38 -10.04 10.23
N LYS A 122 -24.67 -10.32 10.04
CA LYS A 122 -25.35 -11.59 10.33
C LYS A 122 -26.54 -11.82 9.40
N LEU A 123 -26.97 -13.07 9.23
CA LEU A 123 -28.16 -13.40 8.45
C LEU A 123 -29.41 -12.66 8.97
N THR A 124 -30.13 -12.03 8.05
CA THR A 124 -31.46 -11.47 8.32
C THR A 124 -32.51 -12.48 7.89
N ASN A 125 -33.35 -12.91 8.83
CA ASN A 125 -34.34 -13.96 8.63
C ASN A 125 -33.77 -15.27 8.05
N GLY A 126 -32.51 -15.59 8.36
CA GLY A 126 -31.83 -16.78 7.83
C GLY A 126 -31.49 -16.72 6.33
N ASN A 127 -31.69 -15.56 5.67
CA ASN A 127 -31.45 -15.42 4.23
C ASN A 127 -30.00 -14.96 3.93
N PRO A 128 -29.15 -15.81 3.32
CA PRO A 128 -27.78 -15.46 2.97
C PRO A 128 -27.65 -14.48 1.81
N GLU A 129 -28.73 -14.21 1.07
CA GLU A 129 -28.75 -13.27 -0.04
C GLU A 129 -29.21 -11.87 0.39
N SER A 130 -29.86 -11.74 1.56
CA SER A 130 -30.41 -10.47 2.05
C SER A 130 -29.35 -9.38 2.16
N THR A 131 -29.53 -8.23 1.52
CA THR A 131 -28.59 -7.10 1.66
C THR A 131 -28.65 -6.40 3.02
N ASN A 132 -29.61 -6.76 3.86
CA ASN A 132 -29.87 -6.05 5.11
C ASN A 132 -29.30 -6.81 6.30
N ASP A 133 -28.00 -7.10 6.27
CA ASP A 133 -27.33 -8.06 7.16
C ASP A 133 -26.45 -7.41 8.23
N GLY A 134 -26.61 -6.11 8.55
CA GLY A 134 -25.94 -5.45 9.69
C GLY A 134 -24.69 -4.63 9.32
N PHE A 135 -23.91 -4.21 10.33
CA PHE A 135 -22.81 -3.26 10.14
C PHE A 135 -21.52 -3.91 9.64
N TYR A 136 -21.03 -3.46 8.48
CA TYR A 136 -19.79 -3.96 7.87
C TYR A 136 -18.52 -3.25 8.36
N ALA A 137 -18.66 -2.18 9.14
CA ALA A 137 -17.57 -1.55 9.84
C ALA A 137 -18.02 -1.22 11.25
N PHE A 138 -17.17 -1.43 12.26
CA PHE A 138 -17.42 -0.94 13.61
C PHE A 138 -16.14 -0.78 14.43
N ALA A 139 -16.20 0.07 15.46
CA ALA A 139 -15.17 0.14 16.50
C ALA A 139 -15.43 -0.87 17.62
N GLY A 140 -14.39 -1.57 18.08
CA GLY A 140 -14.52 -2.61 19.10
C GLY A 140 -13.24 -2.81 19.92
N LYS A 141 -13.37 -3.61 20.99
CA LYS A 141 -12.23 -4.09 21.78
C LYS A 141 -11.31 -4.98 20.95
N ASP A 142 -10.04 -5.07 21.30
CA ASP A 142 -9.09 -5.95 20.62
C ASP A 142 -9.32 -7.41 21.06
N ILE A 143 -9.77 -8.28 20.14
CA ILE A 143 -9.86 -9.74 20.37
C ILE A 143 -8.78 -10.53 19.58
N ILE A 144 -7.90 -9.81 18.87
CA ILE A 144 -6.82 -10.38 18.05
C ILE A 144 -5.49 -10.35 18.80
N GLY A 145 -5.33 -9.48 19.80
CA GLY A 145 -4.08 -9.22 20.51
C GLY A 145 -3.39 -10.40 21.21
N ASP A 146 -4.02 -11.57 21.30
CA ASP A 146 -3.40 -12.80 21.77
C ASP A 146 -2.74 -13.56 20.60
N SER A 147 -1.46 -13.29 20.36
CA SER A 147 -0.68 -13.86 19.26
C SER A 147 -0.60 -15.39 19.28
N GLY A 148 -0.86 -16.04 20.43
CA GLY A 148 -0.86 -17.49 20.54
C GLY A 148 -1.99 -18.18 19.76
N LYS A 149 -3.09 -17.47 19.51
CA LYS A 149 -4.29 -18.00 18.83
C LYS A 149 -4.23 -17.93 17.30
N PHE A 150 -3.28 -17.19 16.74
CA PHE A 150 -3.21 -16.89 15.31
C PHE A 150 -1.93 -17.43 14.68
N ILE A 151 -2.01 -17.71 13.39
CA ILE A 151 -0.87 -17.83 12.48
C ILE A 151 -0.72 -16.52 11.71
N TYR A 152 0.50 -16.21 11.23
CA TYR A 152 0.84 -14.94 10.62
C TYR A 152 1.59 -15.11 9.30
N GLY A 153 1.61 -14.05 8.47
CA GLY A 153 2.45 -13.99 7.27
C GLY A 153 1.99 -14.90 6.14
N VAL A 154 2.93 -15.51 5.41
CA VAL A 154 2.63 -16.31 4.21
C VAL A 154 1.70 -17.48 4.51
N GLU A 155 1.93 -18.18 5.63
CA GLU A 155 1.10 -19.31 6.04
C GLU A 155 -0.36 -18.88 6.29
N ALA A 156 -0.56 -17.72 6.93
CA ALA A 156 -1.89 -17.15 7.13
C ALA A 156 -2.57 -16.80 5.80
N TRP A 157 -1.84 -16.17 4.87
CA TRP A 157 -2.35 -15.87 3.53
C TRP A 157 -2.78 -17.15 2.78
N GLU A 158 -1.98 -18.21 2.86
CA GLU A 158 -2.29 -19.50 2.25
C GLU A 158 -3.57 -20.12 2.82
N LYS A 159 -3.76 -20.09 4.14
CA LYS A 159 -4.97 -20.60 4.80
C LYS A 159 -6.20 -19.78 4.43
N VAL A 160 -6.08 -18.45 4.41
CA VAL A 160 -7.18 -17.56 4.01
C VAL A 160 -7.60 -17.84 2.57
N THR A 161 -6.65 -17.92 1.64
CA THR A 161 -6.95 -18.14 0.22
C THR A 161 -7.56 -19.52 -0.04
N ASP A 162 -7.10 -20.57 0.64
CA ASP A 162 -7.73 -21.90 0.58
C ASP A 162 -9.18 -21.86 1.07
N GLN A 163 -9.41 -21.21 2.20
CA GLN A 163 -10.74 -21.09 2.76
C GLN A 163 -11.67 -20.28 1.84
N LEU A 164 -11.21 -19.14 1.33
CA LEU A 164 -11.99 -18.30 0.42
C LEU A 164 -12.34 -19.02 -0.88
N ALA A 165 -11.41 -19.79 -1.45
CA ALA A 165 -11.66 -20.60 -2.64
C ALA A 165 -12.79 -21.62 -2.46
N SER A 166 -13.02 -22.07 -1.22
CA SER A 166 -14.11 -22.99 -0.88
C SER A 166 -15.47 -22.31 -0.66
N THR A 167 -15.52 -20.98 -0.59
CA THR A 167 -16.77 -20.24 -0.37
C THR A 167 -17.58 -20.11 -1.64
N HIS A 168 -18.91 -20.03 -1.52
CA HIS A 168 -19.83 -19.92 -2.66
C HIS A 168 -19.48 -18.81 -3.66
N THR A 169 -18.83 -17.72 -3.21
CA THR A 169 -18.43 -16.61 -4.08
C THR A 169 -17.32 -17.01 -5.06
N TYR A 170 -16.34 -17.79 -4.60
CA TYR A 170 -15.12 -18.08 -5.35
C TYR A 170 -15.02 -19.54 -5.80
N VAL A 171 -15.97 -20.39 -5.38
CA VAL A 171 -16.14 -21.74 -5.91
C VAL A 171 -16.40 -21.63 -7.41
N ALA A 172 -15.50 -22.25 -8.17
CA ALA A 172 -15.58 -22.37 -9.60
C ALA A 172 -16.96 -22.89 -10.05
N LYS A 173 -17.69 -22.10 -10.85
CA LYS A 173 -18.73 -22.68 -11.70
C LYS A 173 -17.99 -23.57 -12.72
N GLN A 174 -18.47 -24.81 -12.92
CA GLN A 174 -17.82 -25.86 -13.73
C GLN A 174 -16.91 -25.30 -14.83
N GLY A 175 -15.59 -25.27 -14.57
CA GLY A 175 -14.56 -24.84 -15.53
C GLY A 175 -13.70 -23.65 -15.10
N ASP A 176 -14.20 -22.70 -14.29
CA ASP A 176 -13.50 -21.44 -13.97
C ASP A 176 -12.89 -21.47 -12.56
N GLU A 177 -11.61 -21.80 -12.41
CA GLU A 177 -10.96 -21.80 -11.09
C GLU A 177 -10.37 -20.42 -10.72
N THR A 178 -10.55 -20.02 -9.46
CA THR A 178 -10.09 -18.72 -8.93
C THR A 178 -8.60 -18.75 -8.62
N VAL A 179 -7.86 -17.75 -9.12
CA VAL A 179 -6.43 -17.53 -8.80
C VAL A 179 -6.31 -16.36 -7.84
N PHE A 180 -5.51 -16.55 -6.78
CA PHE A 180 -5.13 -15.46 -5.88
C PHE A 180 -3.69 -15.09 -6.13
N ALA A 181 -3.39 -13.79 -6.13
CA ALA A 181 -2.05 -13.25 -6.27
C ALA A 181 -1.71 -12.38 -5.07
N ARG A 182 -0.42 -12.25 -4.78
CA ARG A 182 0.15 -11.48 -3.69
C ARG A 182 1.45 -10.82 -4.13
N ILE A 183 1.66 -9.61 -3.65
CA ILE A 183 2.94 -8.93 -3.69
C ILE A 183 3.39 -8.69 -2.26
N GLU A 184 4.66 -8.93 -1.96
CA GLU A 184 5.34 -8.27 -0.86
C GLU A 184 6.39 -7.30 -1.41
N MET A 185 6.58 -6.19 -0.70
CA MET A 185 7.60 -5.20 -1.04
C MET A 185 8.57 -5.07 0.12
N ASP A 186 9.82 -5.39 -0.14
CA ASP A 186 10.91 -5.26 0.81
C ASP A 186 11.88 -4.15 0.36
N VAL A 187 12.51 -3.52 1.34
CA VAL A 187 13.61 -2.57 1.10
C VAL A 187 14.90 -3.38 1.11
N SER A 188 15.56 -3.51 -0.04
CA SER A 188 16.90 -4.10 -0.10
C SER A 188 17.84 -3.24 0.77
N PRO A 189 18.64 -3.83 1.66
CA PRO A 189 18.80 -3.34 3.03
C PRO A 189 19.47 -1.96 3.08
N ALA A 190 18.69 -0.96 3.46
CA ALA A 190 19.04 0.21 4.27
C ALA A 190 17.88 1.19 4.16
N ILE A 191 17.40 1.71 5.31
CA ILE A 191 16.40 2.77 5.43
C ILE A 191 14.95 2.26 5.52
N GLN A 192 14.57 1.71 6.68
CA GLN A 192 13.19 1.82 7.18
C GLN A 192 12.98 3.26 7.66
N ASN A 193 12.52 4.15 6.78
CA ASN A 193 12.02 5.45 7.21
C ASN A 193 10.50 5.38 7.40
N SER A 194 10.06 5.26 8.65
CA SER A 194 8.67 5.46 9.05
C SER A 194 8.34 6.95 9.08
N GLY A 195 8.19 7.55 7.90
CA GLY A 195 7.66 8.90 7.76
C GLY A 195 6.13 8.91 7.92
N THR A 196 5.65 9.26 9.11
CA THR A 196 4.25 9.61 9.36
C THR A 196 3.95 10.99 8.77
N ALA A 197 3.73 11.05 7.46
CA ALA A 197 3.19 12.26 6.83
C ALA A 197 1.72 12.45 7.25
N ASP A 198 1.46 13.51 8.00
CA ASP A 198 0.14 13.97 8.48
C ASP A 198 -0.75 14.60 7.40
N GLN A 199 -0.53 14.22 6.13
CA GLN A 199 -1.38 14.67 5.03
C GLN A 199 -2.69 13.87 5.05
N PRO A 200 -3.84 14.51 4.77
CA PRO A 200 -5.07 13.76 4.60
C PRO A 200 -4.94 12.83 3.39
N ILE A 201 -5.17 11.54 3.61
CA ILE A 201 -4.99 10.47 2.64
C ILE A 201 -6.35 10.22 1.99
N TYR A 202 -6.48 10.54 0.70
CA TYR A 202 -7.74 10.38 -0.05
C TYR A 202 -7.63 9.37 -1.19
N LYS A 203 -6.53 8.63 -1.27
CA LYS A 203 -6.27 7.62 -2.32
C LYS A 203 -5.39 6.50 -1.81
N SER A 204 -5.59 5.29 -2.35
CA SER A 204 -4.72 4.15 -2.08
C SER A 204 -3.33 4.37 -2.68
N TYR A 205 -2.26 4.09 -1.95
CA TYR A 205 -0.90 4.17 -2.47
C TYR A 205 0.13 3.37 -1.64
N TYR A 206 1.30 3.15 -2.23
CA TYR A 206 2.52 2.74 -1.52
C TYR A 206 3.55 3.87 -1.48
N LYS A 207 4.18 4.13 -0.34
CA LYS A 207 5.24 5.15 -0.26
C LYS A 207 6.59 4.56 -0.66
N LEU A 208 7.27 5.24 -1.57
CA LEU A 208 8.64 4.92 -1.97
C LEU A 208 9.53 6.13 -1.80
N VAL A 209 10.77 5.89 -1.39
CA VAL A 209 11.82 6.90 -1.30
C VAL A 209 12.63 6.88 -2.58
N LYS A 210 12.77 8.04 -3.22
CA LYS A 210 13.55 8.17 -4.45
C LYS A 210 15.01 7.78 -4.24
N GLY A 211 15.55 6.99 -5.15
CA GLY A 211 16.92 6.48 -5.11
C GLY A 211 17.12 5.24 -4.23
N THR A 212 16.10 4.79 -3.50
CA THR A 212 16.14 3.54 -2.72
C THR A 212 15.78 2.35 -3.59
N THR A 213 16.53 1.25 -3.47
CA THR A 213 16.23 0.01 -4.20
C THR A 213 15.24 -0.85 -3.40
N TYR A 214 14.17 -1.24 -4.07
CA TYR A 214 13.11 -2.08 -3.54
C TYR A 214 13.10 -3.43 -4.24
N THR A 215 12.67 -4.46 -3.52
CA THR A 215 12.39 -5.80 -4.05
C THR A 215 10.89 -6.06 -4.01
N ILE A 216 10.35 -6.55 -5.12
CA ILE A 216 8.98 -7.06 -5.20
C ILE A 216 9.04 -8.57 -5.23
N ASP A 217 8.41 -9.20 -4.24
CA ASP A 217 8.21 -10.62 -4.18
C ASP A 217 6.79 -10.92 -4.66
N PHE A 218 6.68 -11.35 -5.91
CA PHE A 218 5.40 -11.71 -6.51
C PHE A 218 5.13 -13.21 -6.31
N SER A 219 3.96 -13.54 -5.77
CA SER A 219 3.50 -14.92 -5.55
C SER A 219 2.05 -15.09 -6.00
N PHE A 220 1.68 -16.32 -6.34
CA PHE A 220 0.32 -16.64 -6.73
C PHE A 220 -0.03 -18.06 -6.31
N LYS A 221 -1.32 -18.30 -6.06
CA LYS A 221 -1.84 -19.58 -5.60
C LYS A 221 -3.11 -19.93 -6.35
N TYR A 222 -3.22 -21.21 -6.66
CA TYR A 222 -4.35 -21.81 -7.35
C TYR A 222 -4.88 -22.97 -6.48
N PRO A 223 -5.83 -22.70 -5.56
CA PRO A 223 -6.23 -23.69 -4.55
C PRO A 223 -6.85 -24.98 -5.11
N GLY A 224 -7.46 -24.95 -6.29
CA GLY A 224 -8.13 -26.11 -6.92
C GLY A 224 -7.27 -26.98 -7.85
N GLN A 225 -6.04 -26.59 -8.16
CA GLN A 225 -5.36 -27.10 -9.36
C GLN A 225 -4.98 -28.57 -9.24
N LYS A 226 -5.39 -29.36 -10.23
CA LYS A 226 -4.86 -30.69 -10.50
C LYS A 226 -3.79 -30.61 -11.61
N GLY A 227 -2.62 -30.03 -11.33
CA GLY A 227 -1.49 -29.99 -12.28
C GLY A 227 -0.56 -28.78 -12.09
N ASN A 228 0.48 -28.70 -12.93
CA ASN A 228 1.33 -27.51 -13.05
C ASN A 228 0.73 -26.61 -14.15
N ALA A 229 0.59 -25.32 -13.88
CA ALA A 229 0.42 -24.30 -14.90
C ALA A 229 1.44 -23.20 -14.70
N THR A 230 1.65 -22.43 -15.75
CA THR A 230 2.62 -21.34 -15.73
C THR A 230 1.89 -20.06 -16.03
N VAL A 231 2.10 -19.06 -15.17
CA VAL A 231 1.58 -17.70 -15.33
C VAL A 231 2.73 -16.80 -15.70
N GLU A 232 2.55 -16.14 -16.82
CA GLU A 232 3.44 -15.11 -17.30
C GLU A 232 2.83 -13.74 -17.01
N THR A 233 3.59 -12.91 -16.29
CA THR A 233 3.19 -11.57 -15.89
C THR A 233 4.27 -10.59 -16.35
N ILE A 234 3.87 -9.50 -16.97
CA ILE A 234 4.76 -8.41 -17.37
C ILE A 234 4.54 -7.25 -16.42
N LEU A 235 5.61 -6.82 -15.77
CA LEU A 235 5.65 -5.66 -14.91
C LEU A 235 5.81 -4.40 -15.76
N LYS A 236 4.90 -3.43 -15.62
CA LYS A 236 4.97 -2.16 -16.35
C LYS A 236 5.07 -1.01 -15.37
N GLY A 237 6.16 -0.27 -15.44
CA GLY A 237 6.29 1.06 -14.82
C GLY A 237 6.57 2.10 -15.89
N LYS A 238 6.36 3.38 -15.57
CA LYS A 238 6.87 4.47 -16.42
C LYS A 238 8.35 4.74 -16.16
N ASP A 239 8.87 5.73 -16.86
CA ASP A 239 10.27 6.14 -16.85
C ASP A 239 10.80 6.51 -15.47
N SER A 240 9.98 6.87 -14.48
CA SER A 240 10.47 7.14 -13.12
C SER A 240 10.91 5.91 -12.35
N LEU A 241 10.62 4.70 -12.81
CA LEU A 241 11.10 3.45 -12.21
C LEU A 241 12.19 2.83 -13.08
N ARG A 242 13.31 2.48 -12.46
CA ARG A 242 14.38 1.70 -13.10
C ARG A 242 14.31 0.26 -12.61
N PHE A 243 14.06 -0.69 -13.49
CA PHE A 243 14.10 -2.12 -13.19
C PHE A 243 15.50 -2.68 -13.47
N ASP A 244 16.01 -3.53 -12.57
CA ASP A 244 17.37 -4.10 -12.70
C ASP A 244 17.38 -5.38 -13.57
N SER A 245 16.23 -5.99 -13.82
CA SER A 245 16.06 -7.23 -14.59
C SER A 245 15.01 -7.08 -15.69
N ASN A 246 14.87 -8.11 -16.53
CA ASN A 246 13.73 -8.21 -17.45
C ASN A 246 12.41 -7.99 -16.68
N ASP A 247 11.55 -7.18 -17.28
CA ASP A 247 10.20 -6.82 -16.84
C ASP A 247 9.22 -8.01 -16.89
N ARG A 248 9.65 -9.11 -17.52
CA ARG A 248 8.88 -10.34 -17.69
C ARG A 248 9.14 -11.32 -16.56
N ILE A 249 8.06 -11.71 -15.89
CA ILE A 249 8.03 -12.68 -14.80
C ILE A 249 7.31 -13.92 -15.30
N GLU A 250 7.97 -15.06 -15.24
CA GLU A 250 7.36 -16.36 -15.47
C GLU A 250 7.35 -17.11 -14.13
N LEU A 251 6.16 -17.48 -13.67
CA LEU A 251 5.96 -18.24 -12.44
C LEU A 251 5.20 -19.54 -12.73
N THR A 252 5.57 -20.64 -12.08
CA THR A 252 4.82 -21.89 -12.14
C THR A 252 3.91 -22.04 -10.91
N THR A 253 2.74 -22.69 -11.04
CA THR A 253 1.62 -22.66 -10.08
C THR A 253 1.85 -23.41 -8.77
N ARG A 254 3.10 -23.58 -8.34
CA ARG A 254 3.44 -24.16 -7.05
C ARG A 254 4.46 -23.28 -6.36
N SER A 255 3.98 -22.40 -5.48
CA SER A 255 4.78 -21.68 -4.48
C SER A 255 6.01 -20.95 -5.05
N ASP A 256 6.03 -20.68 -6.36
CA ASP A 256 7.09 -19.92 -6.98
C ASP A 256 6.88 -18.46 -6.64
N TYR A 257 7.98 -17.83 -6.24
CA TYR A 257 8.07 -16.40 -6.11
C TYR A 257 9.22 -15.89 -6.96
N ARG A 258 9.08 -14.68 -7.47
CA ARG A 258 10.16 -13.97 -8.14
C ARG A 258 10.40 -12.65 -7.44
N ILE A 259 11.67 -12.41 -7.16
CA ILE A 259 12.17 -11.18 -6.58
C ILE A 259 12.58 -10.26 -7.74
N ILE A 260 11.91 -9.12 -7.86
CA ILE A 260 12.23 -8.12 -8.88
C ILE A 260 12.78 -6.89 -8.18
N LYS A 261 13.96 -6.46 -8.60
CA LYS A 261 14.57 -5.25 -8.07
C LYS A 261 14.22 -4.06 -8.94
N PHE A 262 13.78 -2.99 -8.29
CA PHE A 262 13.54 -1.73 -8.95
C PHE A 262 13.94 -0.55 -8.05
N THR A 263 14.28 0.57 -8.67
CA THR A 263 14.71 1.79 -7.99
C THR A 263 13.96 2.98 -8.57
N PRO A 264 13.17 3.73 -7.79
CA PRO A 264 12.62 5.00 -8.25
C PRO A 264 13.76 5.98 -8.51
N LYS A 265 13.75 6.65 -9.67
CA LYS A 265 14.80 7.59 -10.07
C LYS A 265 14.92 8.70 -9.03
N ARG A 266 16.16 9.01 -8.65
CA ARG A 266 16.47 10.03 -7.65
C ARG A 266 16.01 11.43 -8.06
N TYR A 267 16.13 11.75 -9.35
CA TYR A 267 15.81 13.05 -9.92
C TYR A 267 14.62 12.89 -10.87
N THR A 268 13.42 12.83 -10.31
CA THR A 268 12.17 12.94 -11.07
C THR A 268 11.27 13.95 -10.39
N ASP A 269 10.60 14.78 -11.19
CA ASP A 269 9.56 15.71 -10.71
C ASP A 269 8.26 14.99 -10.37
N GLU A 270 8.10 13.74 -10.85
CA GLU A 270 6.94 12.92 -10.56
C GLU A 270 6.86 12.60 -9.07
N LYS A 271 5.69 12.91 -8.50
CA LYS A 271 5.34 12.60 -7.10
C LYS A 271 4.52 11.33 -6.96
N THR A 272 3.98 10.87 -8.08
CA THR A 272 3.13 9.68 -8.15
C THR A 272 3.48 8.90 -9.39
N GLU A 273 3.54 7.59 -9.26
CA GLU A 273 3.76 6.67 -10.38
C GLU A 273 2.78 5.51 -10.32
N ASN A 274 2.59 4.77 -11.41
CA ASN A 274 1.81 3.56 -11.43
C ASN A 274 2.68 2.35 -11.80
N LEU A 275 2.58 1.30 -10.99
CA LEU A 275 3.17 0.01 -11.27
C LEU A 275 2.06 -0.99 -11.63
N GLY A 276 1.99 -1.37 -12.89
CA GLY A 276 0.97 -2.26 -13.43
C GLY A 276 1.49 -3.69 -13.60
N PHE A 277 0.63 -4.67 -13.32
CA PHE A 277 0.86 -6.08 -13.60
C PHE A 277 -0.06 -6.51 -14.75
N VAL A 278 0.55 -6.91 -15.88
CA VAL A 278 -0.17 -7.38 -17.06
C VAL A 278 0.07 -8.87 -17.23
N PHE A 279 -0.96 -9.66 -17.00
CA PHE A 279 -0.93 -11.10 -17.21
C PHE A 279 -1.05 -11.41 -18.70
N SER A 280 0.01 -11.94 -19.30
CA SER A 280 0.13 -12.12 -20.75
C SER A 280 -0.25 -13.53 -21.21
N ARG A 281 0.05 -14.56 -20.39
CA ARG A 281 -0.23 -15.95 -20.74
C ARG A 281 -0.37 -16.82 -19.50
N ILE A 282 -1.41 -17.64 -19.45
CA ILE A 282 -1.46 -18.78 -18.54
C ILE A 282 -1.48 -20.04 -19.39
N THR A 283 -0.49 -20.91 -19.21
CA THR A 283 -0.46 -22.23 -19.85
C THR A 283 -1.19 -23.21 -18.93
N THR A 284 -2.51 -23.24 -18.99
CA THR A 284 -3.37 -24.25 -18.36
C THR A 284 -4.00 -25.15 -19.41
N SER A 285 -4.32 -26.39 -19.03
CA SER A 285 -5.17 -27.31 -19.82
C SER A 285 -6.67 -26.99 -19.69
N LEU A 286 -7.05 -26.00 -18.87
CA LEU A 286 -8.43 -25.61 -18.58
C LEU A 286 -8.64 -24.11 -18.78
N PRO A 287 -9.85 -23.66 -19.18
CA PRO A 287 -10.21 -22.25 -19.18
C PRO A 287 -10.03 -21.69 -17.76
N PHE A 288 -9.52 -20.47 -17.67
CA PHE A 288 -9.31 -19.82 -16.38
C PHE A 288 -9.94 -18.43 -16.42
N ASN A 289 -10.47 -18.01 -15.29
CA ASN A 289 -11.00 -16.67 -15.12
C ASN A 289 -10.08 -15.93 -14.14
N PHE A 290 -9.22 -15.05 -14.66
CA PHE A 290 -8.51 -14.13 -13.79
C PHE A 290 -9.53 -13.15 -13.23
N ASN A 291 -10.05 -13.45 -12.05
CA ASN A 291 -10.77 -12.46 -11.25
C ASN A 291 -9.78 -11.45 -10.65
N SER A 292 -8.93 -10.88 -11.49
CA SER A 292 -8.14 -9.74 -11.08
C SER A 292 -8.32 -8.62 -12.10
N PRO A 293 -8.77 -7.43 -11.66
CA PRO A 293 -8.65 -6.25 -12.47
C PRO A 293 -7.17 -6.06 -12.84
N ARG A 294 -6.87 -5.35 -13.93
CA ARG A 294 -5.52 -4.85 -14.20
C ARG A 294 -4.95 -4.32 -12.89
N ILE A 295 -3.93 -5.00 -12.36
CA ILE A 295 -3.52 -4.72 -11.01
C ILE A 295 -2.52 -3.59 -11.07
N ASN A 296 -3.00 -2.42 -10.71
CA ASN A 296 -2.27 -1.19 -10.77
C ASN A 296 -2.01 -0.74 -9.33
N MET A 297 -0.75 -0.56 -9.00
CA MET A 297 -0.30 0.02 -7.73
C MET A 297 0.10 1.46 -7.96
N ASP A 298 -0.67 2.38 -7.42
CA ASP A 298 -0.25 3.78 -7.28
C ASP A 298 0.88 3.89 -6.24
N LEU A 299 2.01 4.42 -6.68
CA LEU A 299 3.20 4.65 -5.88
C LEU A 299 3.31 6.14 -5.62
N LYS A 300 3.57 6.52 -4.37
CA LYS A 300 3.88 7.89 -3.98
C LYS A 300 5.40 8.01 -3.81
N LEU A 301 6.03 8.83 -4.63
CA LEU A 301 7.47 9.05 -4.61
C LEU A 301 7.81 10.23 -3.69
N GLU A 302 8.55 9.95 -2.62
CA GLU A 302 9.01 10.93 -1.65
C GLU A 302 10.53 11.10 -1.75
N ASP A 303 11.01 12.32 -1.57
CA ASP A 303 12.44 12.58 -1.51
C ASP A 303 12.99 12.04 -0.18
N GLY A 304 14.19 11.45 -0.19
CA GLY A 304 14.84 11.00 1.04
C GLY A 304 15.07 12.14 2.02
N SER A 305 15.07 11.83 3.33
CA SER A 305 15.25 12.83 4.40
C SER A 305 16.53 13.67 4.26
N TYR A 306 17.60 13.09 3.72
CA TYR A 306 18.87 13.79 3.48
C TYR A 306 18.94 14.56 2.16
N PHE A 307 17.97 14.40 1.26
CA PHE A 307 18.01 15.07 -0.04
C PHE A 307 18.03 16.59 0.13
N TRP A 308 17.09 17.15 0.91
CA TRP A 308 17.03 18.58 1.15
C TRP A 308 18.23 19.11 1.93
N LEU A 309 18.74 18.33 2.88
CA LEU A 309 19.96 18.68 3.59
C LEU A 309 21.16 18.78 2.63
N GLN A 310 21.33 17.80 1.73
CA GLN A 310 22.38 17.83 0.72
C GLN A 310 22.23 19.00 -0.25
N VAL A 311 21.01 19.31 -0.68
CA VAL A 311 20.73 20.48 -1.53
C VAL A 311 21.15 21.75 -0.81
N VAL A 312 20.69 21.97 0.43
CA VAL A 312 21.04 23.17 1.22
C VAL A 312 22.55 23.28 1.44
N LEU A 313 23.22 22.19 1.85
CA LEU A 313 24.66 22.18 2.09
C LEU A 313 25.46 22.45 0.81
N THR A 314 25.07 21.83 -0.31
CA THR A 314 25.76 22.03 -1.60
C THR A 314 25.56 23.45 -2.11
N THR A 315 24.35 24.01 -1.97
CA THR A 315 24.08 25.41 -2.32
C THR A 315 24.88 26.37 -1.44
N LEU A 316 24.97 26.11 -0.14
CA LEU A 316 25.73 26.95 0.79
C LEU A 316 27.24 26.89 0.48
N LEU A 317 27.79 25.70 0.24
CA LEU A 317 29.18 25.52 -0.17
C LEU A 317 29.46 26.26 -1.49
N TRP A 318 28.56 26.15 -2.47
CA TRP A 318 28.68 26.82 -3.75
C TRP A 318 28.64 28.36 -3.61
N VAL A 319 27.76 28.90 -2.77
CA VAL A 319 27.71 30.34 -2.44
C VAL A 319 29.03 30.78 -1.82
N ILE A 320 29.57 30.04 -0.84
CA ILE A 320 30.87 30.36 -0.20
C ILE A 320 31.98 30.36 -1.24
N CYS A 321 32.08 29.31 -2.08
CA CYS A 321 33.08 29.25 -3.15
C CYS A 321 32.97 30.46 -4.09
N THR A 322 31.75 30.83 -4.49
CA THR A 322 31.52 31.97 -5.40
C THR A 322 31.91 33.31 -4.78
N LEU A 323 31.67 33.48 -3.47
CA LEU A 323 32.08 34.68 -2.74
C LEU A 323 33.61 34.80 -2.63
N LEU A 324 34.31 33.68 -2.53
CA LEU A 324 35.76 33.61 -2.46
C LEU A 324 36.42 33.85 -3.84
N VAL A 325 35.70 33.55 -4.94
CA VAL A 325 36.18 33.81 -6.30
C VAL A 325 36.28 35.32 -6.55
N GLY A 326 37.44 35.75 -7.03
CA GLY A 326 37.72 37.17 -7.29
C GLY A 326 37.91 38.02 -6.03
N LEU A 327 38.24 37.40 -4.89
CA LEU A 327 38.93 38.10 -3.81
C LEU A 327 40.41 38.24 -4.17
N ASP A 328 40.91 39.47 -4.13
CA ASP A 328 42.33 39.74 -4.32
C ASP A 328 43.06 39.50 -2.98
N TYR A 329 43.47 38.26 -2.76
CA TYR A 329 44.13 37.84 -1.53
C TYR A 329 45.42 38.63 -1.23
N SER A 330 46.02 39.25 -2.25
CA SER A 330 47.22 40.09 -2.09
C SER A 330 46.95 41.40 -1.35
N LYS A 331 45.69 41.86 -1.32
CA LYS A 331 45.27 43.11 -0.66
C LYS A 331 44.82 42.92 0.80
N LEU A 332 44.69 41.68 1.26
CA LEU A 332 44.35 41.36 2.65
C LEU A 332 45.63 41.40 3.50
N LYS A 333 45.87 42.53 4.18
CA LYS A 333 47.07 42.78 5.02
C LYS A 333 47.23 41.78 6.17
N GLN A 334 46.16 41.13 6.63
CA GLN A 334 46.19 39.99 7.56
C GLN A 334 45.17 38.95 7.13
N GLN A 335 45.54 37.67 7.14
CA GLN A 335 44.65 36.54 6.84
C GLN A 335 43.70 36.24 8.01
N ASN A 336 42.99 37.26 8.51
CA ASN A 336 42.02 37.10 9.58
C ASN A 336 40.60 37.04 8.98
N LEU A 337 39.79 36.09 9.44
CA LEU A 337 38.47 35.76 8.85
C LEU A 337 37.56 37.00 8.71
N GLN A 338 37.67 37.95 9.65
CA GLN A 338 36.90 39.20 9.66
C GLN A 338 37.21 40.12 8.47
N GLN A 339 38.46 40.20 8.01
CA GLN A 339 38.83 41.04 6.86
C GLN A 339 38.34 40.44 5.52
N ILE A 340 38.30 39.10 5.44
CA ILE A 340 37.72 38.38 4.30
C ILE A 340 36.22 38.67 4.20
N ILE A 341 35.51 38.63 5.33
CA ILE A 341 34.08 38.96 5.37
C ILE A 341 33.83 40.42 4.97
N PHE A 342 34.67 41.36 5.42
CA PHE A 342 34.52 42.79 5.08
C PHE A 342 34.83 43.09 3.60
N ALA A 343 35.68 42.29 2.95
CA ALA A 343 35.99 42.40 1.53
C ALA A 343 34.87 41.87 0.62
N ILE A 344 33.91 41.12 1.18
CA ILE A 344 32.72 40.66 0.45
C ILE A 344 31.72 41.81 0.41
N THR A 345 31.52 42.37 -0.78
CA THR A 345 30.56 43.46 -1.02
C THR A 345 29.13 42.92 -1.14
N TYR A 346 28.13 43.73 -0.74
CA TYR A 346 26.71 43.34 -0.76
C TYR A 346 26.23 42.83 -2.12
N TRP A 347 26.77 43.38 -3.22
CA TRP A 347 26.41 42.95 -4.58
C TRP A 347 26.92 41.54 -4.91
N LYS A 348 28.09 41.13 -4.39
CA LYS A 348 28.61 39.76 -4.55
C LYS A 348 27.74 38.75 -3.82
N ILE A 349 27.26 39.12 -2.63
CA ILE A 349 26.30 38.31 -1.87
C ILE A 349 25.02 38.13 -2.69
N ALA A 350 24.43 39.24 -3.17
CA ALA A 350 23.22 39.18 -4.00
C ALA A 350 23.42 38.34 -5.28
N ALA A 351 24.55 38.50 -5.98
CA ALA A 351 24.88 37.72 -7.17
C ALA A 351 25.07 36.22 -6.87
N ALA A 352 25.70 35.87 -5.75
CA ALA A 352 25.85 34.49 -5.33
C ALA A 352 24.49 33.84 -5.00
N PHE A 353 23.60 34.53 -4.28
CA PHE A 353 22.25 34.02 -4.04
C PHE A 353 21.44 33.87 -5.33
N LEU A 354 21.53 34.82 -6.27
CA LEU A 354 20.85 34.76 -7.56
C LEU A 354 21.33 33.55 -8.39
N ASN A 355 22.65 33.36 -8.49
CA ASN A 355 23.19 32.21 -9.22
C ASN A 355 22.86 30.87 -8.56
N ALA A 356 22.82 30.81 -7.22
CA ALA A 356 22.36 29.63 -6.49
C ALA A 356 20.89 29.30 -6.82
N ALA A 357 20.02 30.31 -6.88
CA ALA A 357 18.64 30.14 -7.29
C ALA A 357 18.52 29.64 -8.73
N ILE A 358 19.32 30.19 -9.65
CA ILE A 358 19.39 29.74 -11.06
C ILE A 358 19.89 28.28 -11.14
N LEU A 359 20.92 27.90 -10.38
CA LEU A 359 21.44 26.53 -10.36
C LEU A 359 20.42 25.53 -9.84
N ILE A 360 19.70 25.85 -8.76
CA ILE A 360 18.61 25.01 -8.25
C ILE A 360 17.52 24.85 -9.31
N TRP A 361 17.19 25.93 -10.03
CA TRP A 361 16.21 25.90 -11.11
C TRP A 361 16.67 25.04 -12.30
N ILE A 362 17.93 25.17 -12.73
CA ILE A 362 18.52 24.34 -13.79
C ILE A 362 18.56 22.86 -13.36
N PHE A 363 18.95 22.57 -12.12
CA PHE A 363 18.96 21.19 -11.60
C PHE A 363 17.57 20.55 -11.63
N ARG A 364 16.53 21.30 -11.28
CA ARG A 364 15.14 20.84 -11.42
C ARG A 364 14.79 20.55 -12.88
N LEU A 365 15.10 21.47 -13.79
CA LEU A 365 14.81 21.29 -15.22
C LEU A 365 15.57 20.11 -15.86
N TRP A 366 16.83 19.92 -15.52
CA TRP A 366 17.66 18.84 -16.07
C TRP A 366 17.34 17.48 -15.45
N GLY A 367 16.83 17.44 -14.21
CA GLY A 367 16.25 16.23 -13.63
C GLY A 367 15.02 15.72 -14.39
N GLY A 368 14.24 16.63 -15.00
CA GLY A 368 13.00 16.28 -15.71
C GLY A 368 13.16 15.72 -17.12
N LYS A 369 14.33 15.83 -17.77
CA LYS A 369 14.52 15.37 -19.16
C LYS A 369 15.91 14.80 -19.44
N LYS A 370 15.99 13.48 -19.48
CA LYS A 370 16.76 12.79 -20.51
C LYS A 370 15.86 11.75 -21.18
N PRO A 371 15.34 12.00 -22.39
CA PRO A 371 14.83 10.93 -23.22
C PRO A 371 16.05 10.12 -23.69
N TYR A 372 16.10 8.85 -23.32
CA TYR A 372 16.85 7.83 -24.04
C TYR A 372 15.87 6.75 -24.44
#